data_AF-A0A919R8W0-F1
#
_entry.id   AF-A0A919R8W0-F1
#
_cell.length_a   1.000
_cell.length_b   1.000
_cell.length_c   1.000
_cell.angle_alpha   90.00
_cell.angle_beta   90.00
_cell.angle_gamma   90.00
#
_symmetry.space_group_name_H-M   'P 1'
#
loop_
_entity.id
_entity.type
_entity.pdbx_description
1 polymer ?
#
loop_
_entity_poly.entity_id
_entity_poly.type
_entity_poly.pdbx_seq_one_letter_code
_entity_poly.pdbx_strand_id
1 'polypeptide(L)'
;MHLPSHWLHSLIICLETLGKLASTVMRPVAERDIRASFINCSKGETKRLNPPRELADLPWADLDFLGWRDPGAPERAYLVAEHDGSLAGIALRVTSGAARGFTSRSMCSLCLTTHTNGGVALMTARRTGEAGRQGNTVGHYLCADLACSLYVRGRKEAPGGGPIDESLTVDEKAARVRANVAAFLAKVTGAST
;
A
#
# COMPACT_ATOMS: atom_id res chain seq x y z
N MET A 1 -16.66 -8.45 -45.09
CA MET A 1 -15.92 -7.21 -44.84
C MET A 1 -14.77 -7.57 -43.89
N HIS A 2 -13.56 -7.73 -44.41
CA HIS A 2 -12.39 -8.20 -43.64
C HIS A 2 -11.68 -6.98 -43.03
N LEU A 3 -11.62 -6.89 -41.70
CA LEU A 3 -10.80 -5.89 -41.01
C LEU A 3 -9.31 -6.23 -41.24
N PRO A 4 -8.45 -5.26 -41.60
CA PRO A 4 -7.04 -5.52 -41.83
C PRO A 4 -6.33 -5.95 -40.54
N SER A 5 -5.43 -6.92 -40.63
CA SER A 5 -4.71 -7.53 -39.49
C SER A 5 -3.91 -6.54 -38.63
N HIS A 6 -3.53 -5.38 -39.17
CA HIS A 6 -2.83 -4.33 -38.41
C HIS A 6 -3.76 -3.58 -37.43
N TRP A 7 -5.07 -3.49 -37.71
CA TRP A 7 -6.05 -2.89 -36.80
C TRP A 7 -6.33 -3.78 -35.58
N LEU A 8 -6.32 -5.11 -35.76
CA LEU A 8 -6.45 -6.07 -34.67
C LEU A 8 -5.29 -5.99 -33.68
N HIS A 9 -4.04 -5.86 -34.17
CA HIS A 9 -2.87 -5.69 -33.31
C HIS A 9 -2.91 -4.36 -32.55
N SER A 10 -3.28 -3.25 -33.19
CA SER A 10 -3.43 -1.96 -32.50
C SER A 10 -4.57 -1.97 -31.47
N LEU A 11 -5.68 -2.66 -31.75
CA LEU A 11 -6.79 -2.79 -30.80
C LEU A 11 -6.42 -3.67 -29.59
N ILE A 12 -5.67 -4.75 -29.81
CA ILE A 12 -5.16 -5.62 -28.72
C ILE A 12 -4.16 -4.86 -27.85
N ILE A 13 -3.19 -4.14 -28.45
CA ILE A 13 -2.24 -3.30 -27.69
C ILE A 13 -3.01 -2.21 -26.94
N CYS A 14 -4.03 -1.60 -27.53
CA CYS A 14 -4.85 -0.59 -26.86
C CYS A 14 -5.66 -1.20 -25.72
N LEU A 15 -6.23 -2.41 -25.87
CA LEU A 15 -6.94 -3.15 -24.83
C LEU A 15 -6.01 -3.65 -23.71
N GLU A 16 -4.78 -4.07 -24.03
CA GLU A 16 -3.76 -4.45 -23.05
C GLU A 16 -3.22 -3.24 -22.29
N THR A 17 -3.05 -2.11 -22.98
CA THR A 17 -2.64 -0.83 -22.38
C THR A 17 -3.77 -0.26 -21.54
N LEU A 18 -5.01 -0.33 -22.01
CA LEU A 18 -6.21 0.01 -21.25
C LEU A 18 -6.41 -0.95 -20.07
N GLY A 19 -6.14 -2.25 -20.21
CA GLY A 19 -6.18 -3.21 -19.11
C GLY A 19 -5.12 -2.96 -18.04
N LYS A 20 -3.93 -2.49 -18.44
CA LYS A 20 -2.86 -2.01 -17.54
C LYS A 20 -3.16 -0.63 -16.93
N LEU A 21 -3.95 0.21 -17.61
CA LEU A 21 -4.41 1.52 -17.12
C LEU A 21 -5.69 1.41 -16.25
N ALA A 22 -6.51 0.37 -16.44
CA ALA A 22 -7.86 0.26 -15.86
C ALA A 22 -7.91 -0.41 -14.49
N SER A 23 -6.82 -1.01 -13.98
CA SER A 23 -6.79 -1.38 -12.57
C SER A 23 -6.41 -0.16 -11.72
N THR A 24 -7.30 0.82 -11.68
CA THR A 24 -7.18 1.99 -10.77
C THR A 24 -7.37 1.57 -9.30
N VAL A 25 -7.76 0.31 -9.07
CA VAL A 25 -8.11 -0.30 -7.78
C VAL A 25 -7.59 -1.75 -7.72
N MET A 26 -7.48 -2.32 -6.53
CA MET A 26 -7.04 -3.70 -6.35
C MET A 26 -8.14 -4.70 -6.68
N ARG A 27 -7.75 -5.81 -7.31
CA ARG A 27 -8.61 -6.99 -7.43
C ARG A 27 -8.62 -7.79 -6.12
N PRO A 28 -9.73 -8.47 -5.77
CA PRO A 28 -9.74 -9.40 -4.65
C PRO A 28 -8.61 -10.41 -4.72
N VAL A 29 -7.85 -10.53 -3.64
CA VAL A 29 -6.71 -11.45 -3.53
C VAL A 29 -6.97 -12.50 -2.46
N ALA A 30 -6.76 -13.77 -2.80
CA ALA A 30 -6.86 -14.87 -1.85
C ALA A 30 -5.73 -14.82 -0.81
N GLU A 31 -6.00 -15.29 0.41
CA GLU A 31 -5.01 -15.35 1.49
C GLU A 31 -3.72 -16.07 1.08
N ARG A 32 -3.84 -17.16 0.30
CA ARG A 32 -2.69 -17.90 -0.23
C ARG A 32 -1.75 -16.98 -1.02
N ASP A 33 -2.29 -16.15 -1.90
CA ASP A 33 -1.51 -15.30 -2.78
C ASP A 33 -0.93 -14.11 -2.00
N ILE A 34 -1.67 -13.58 -1.01
CA ILE A 34 -1.14 -12.62 -0.04
C ILE A 34 0.08 -13.18 0.68
N ARG A 35 0.01 -14.42 1.19
CA ARG A 35 1.16 -15.04 1.88
C ARG A 35 2.32 -15.24 0.90
N ALA A 36 2.06 -15.67 -0.33
CA ALA A 36 3.10 -15.89 -1.32
C ALA A 36 3.80 -14.61 -1.79
N SER A 37 3.18 -13.43 -1.62
CA SER A 37 3.73 -12.15 -2.12
C SER A 37 4.83 -11.54 -1.27
N PHE A 38 5.06 -12.01 -0.04
CA PHE A 38 5.98 -11.34 0.89
C PHE A 38 7.44 -11.42 0.46
N ILE A 39 8.05 -10.26 0.20
CA ILE A 39 9.42 -10.17 -0.35
C ILE A 39 10.50 -9.87 0.69
N ASN A 40 10.15 -9.33 1.86
CA ASN A 40 11.09 -8.91 2.89
C ASN A 40 11.01 -9.71 4.20
N CYS A 41 10.36 -10.88 4.15
CA CYS A 41 10.16 -11.78 5.28
C CYS A 41 10.66 -13.19 4.97
N SER A 42 11.02 -13.91 6.03
CA SER A 42 11.21 -15.36 5.96
C SER A 42 9.87 -16.08 5.80
N LYS A 43 9.89 -17.30 5.25
CA LYS A 43 8.70 -18.18 5.17
C LYS A 43 8.03 -18.39 6.54
N GLY A 44 8.82 -18.43 7.61
CA GLY A 44 8.30 -18.59 8.97
C GLY A 44 7.56 -17.36 9.48
N GLU A 45 8.06 -16.16 9.20
CA GLU A 45 7.36 -14.90 9.50
C GLU A 45 6.06 -14.80 8.71
N THR A 46 6.10 -15.15 7.42
CA THR A 46 4.92 -15.16 6.56
C THR A 46 3.85 -16.16 7.01
N LYS A 47 4.22 -17.30 7.60
CA LYS A 47 3.24 -18.24 8.15
C LYS A 47 2.52 -17.69 9.39
N ARG A 48 3.14 -16.76 10.11
CA ARG A 48 2.63 -16.19 11.38
C ARG A 48 1.90 -14.87 11.21
N LEU A 49 1.82 -14.32 10.00
CA LEU A 49 0.96 -13.17 9.73
C LEU A 49 -0.51 -13.60 9.89
N ASN A 50 -1.28 -12.71 10.53
CA ASN A 50 -2.73 -12.81 10.66
C ASN A 50 -3.36 -11.82 9.67
N PRO A 51 -3.86 -12.24 8.50
CA PRO A 51 -4.59 -11.37 7.58
C PRO A 51 -5.87 -10.83 8.25
N PRO A 52 -6.51 -9.80 7.66
CA PRO A 52 -7.84 -9.37 8.08
C PRO A 52 -8.82 -10.55 8.11
N ARG A 53 -9.60 -10.69 9.20
CA ARG A 53 -10.55 -11.81 9.38
C ARG A 53 -11.62 -11.83 8.29
N GLU A 54 -12.08 -10.66 7.88
CA GLU A 54 -13.12 -10.43 6.88
C GLU A 54 -12.50 -10.12 5.51
N LEU A 55 -11.45 -10.87 5.11
CA LEU A 55 -10.69 -10.61 3.88
C LEU A 55 -11.58 -10.60 2.62
N ALA A 56 -12.57 -11.50 2.56
CA ALA A 56 -13.49 -11.61 1.43
C ALA A 56 -14.42 -10.41 1.31
N ASP A 57 -14.73 -9.74 2.43
CA ASP A 57 -15.70 -8.65 2.51
C ASP A 57 -15.04 -7.26 2.46
N LEU A 58 -13.71 -7.21 2.33
CA LEU A 58 -13.01 -5.94 2.17
C LEU A 58 -13.51 -5.18 0.93
N PRO A 59 -13.53 -3.84 0.98
CA PRO A 59 -13.96 -3.01 -0.14
C PRO A 59 -12.86 -2.94 -1.20
N TRP A 60 -12.53 -4.06 -1.86
CA TRP A 60 -11.41 -4.19 -2.80
C TRP A 60 -11.43 -3.12 -3.90
N ALA A 61 -12.62 -2.76 -4.39
CA ALA A 61 -12.82 -1.70 -5.38
C ALA A 61 -12.49 -0.28 -4.87
N ASP A 62 -12.27 -0.09 -3.56
CA ASP A 62 -11.84 1.18 -2.98
C ASP A 62 -10.37 1.12 -2.49
N LEU A 63 -9.65 0.01 -2.71
CA LEU A 63 -8.26 -0.18 -2.27
C LEU A 63 -7.27 0.05 -3.41
N ASP A 64 -6.19 0.77 -3.14
CA ASP A 64 -5.00 0.86 -4.01
C ASP A 64 -3.88 -0.08 -3.54
N PHE A 65 -3.93 -0.44 -2.27
CA PHE A 65 -3.11 -1.46 -1.61
C PHE A 65 -3.92 -2.04 -0.43
N LEU A 66 -3.61 -3.27 -0.04
CA LEU A 66 -4.13 -3.87 1.19
C LEU A 66 -3.14 -3.61 2.33
N GLY A 67 -3.57 -2.91 3.36
CA GLY A 67 -2.78 -2.64 4.56
C GLY A 67 -3.49 -3.06 5.83
N TRP A 68 -2.76 -3.64 6.79
CA TRP A 68 -3.33 -3.98 8.10
C TRP A 68 -2.29 -4.05 9.21
N ARG A 69 -2.77 -4.02 10.45
CA ARG A 69 -1.99 -4.24 11.68
C ARG A 69 -2.25 -5.66 12.19
N ASP A 70 -1.22 -6.33 12.69
CA ASP A 70 -1.42 -7.67 13.26
C ASP A 70 -2.22 -7.56 14.57
N PRO A 71 -3.40 -8.19 14.69
CA PRO A 71 -4.19 -8.14 15.92
C PRO A 71 -3.48 -8.78 17.12
N GLY A 72 -2.61 -9.76 16.88
CA GLY A 72 -1.84 -10.46 17.92
C GLY A 72 -0.47 -9.85 18.20
N ALA A 73 -0.09 -8.79 17.47
CA ALA A 73 1.17 -8.08 17.67
C ALA A 73 1.06 -6.65 17.16
N PRO A 74 0.62 -5.71 18.02
CA PRO A 74 0.42 -4.32 17.68
C PRO A 74 1.66 -3.63 17.15
N GLU A 75 2.84 -4.23 17.17
CA GLU A 75 4.08 -3.66 16.68
C GLU A 75 4.45 -4.15 15.27
N ARG A 76 3.62 -5.03 14.69
CA ARG A 76 3.69 -5.56 13.31
C ARG A 76 2.59 -4.99 12.43
N ALA A 77 2.94 -4.61 11.22
CA ALA A 77 2.01 -4.17 10.18
C ALA A 77 2.42 -4.77 8.84
N TYR A 78 1.51 -4.76 7.88
CA TYR A 78 1.71 -5.40 6.59
C TYR A 78 1.09 -4.54 5.49
N LEU A 79 1.74 -4.49 4.34
CA LEU A 79 1.27 -3.81 3.13
C LEU A 79 1.43 -4.75 1.95
N VAL A 80 0.40 -4.88 1.12
CA VAL A 80 0.38 -5.69 -0.09
C VAL A 80 -0.17 -4.84 -1.23
N ALA A 81 0.55 -4.76 -2.34
CA ALA A 81 0.13 -4.00 -3.52
C ALA A 81 0.54 -4.72 -4.80
N GLU A 82 -0.12 -4.39 -5.92
CA GLU A 82 0.41 -4.73 -7.23
C GLU A 82 1.62 -3.82 -7.54
N HIS A 83 2.73 -4.42 -7.97
CA HIS A 83 3.98 -3.76 -8.30
C HIS A 83 4.68 -4.53 -9.43
N ASP A 84 5.04 -3.82 -10.50
CA ASP A 84 5.66 -4.37 -11.71
C ASP A 84 4.92 -5.61 -12.29
N GLY A 85 3.59 -5.56 -12.26
CA GLY A 85 2.73 -6.63 -12.77
C GLY A 85 2.60 -7.86 -11.87
N SER A 86 3.13 -7.81 -10.64
CA SER A 86 3.07 -8.89 -9.66
C SER A 86 2.59 -8.39 -8.30
N LEU A 87 2.10 -9.30 -7.46
CA LEU A 87 1.74 -8.95 -6.08
C LEU A 87 3.00 -8.88 -5.22
N ALA A 88 3.21 -7.78 -4.52
CA ALA A 88 4.32 -7.58 -3.60
C ALA A 88 3.81 -7.27 -2.19
N GLY A 89 4.18 -8.11 -1.22
CA GLY A 89 3.91 -7.94 0.20
C GLY A 89 5.16 -7.53 0.97
N ILE A 90 5.03 -6.58 1.88
CA ILE A 90 6.09 -6.22 2.82
C ILE A 90 5.57 -6.24 4.25
N ALA A 91 6.36 -6.79 5.16
CA ALA A 91 6.14 -6.58 6.59
C ALA A 91 6.84 -5.30 7.04
N LEU A 92 6.17 -4.66 7.98
CA LEU A 92 6.52 -3.39 8.55
C LEU A 92 6.61 -3.55 10.08
N ARG A 93 7.63 -2.94 10.65
CA ARG A 93 7.77 -2.75 12.09
C ARG A 93 7.23 -1.37 12.41
N VAL A 94 6.26 -1.28 13.30
CA VAL A 94 5.77 0.02 13.78
C VAL A 94 6.64 0.47 14.93
N THR A 95 7.30 1.61 14.72
CA THR A 95 8.11 2.24 15.74
C THR A 95 7.17 2.94 16.71
N SER A 96 7.20 2.53 17.98
CA SER A 96 6.59 3.28 19.07
C SER A 96 7.32 4.63 19.17
N GLY A 97 6.74 5.68 18.60
CA GLY A 97 7.20 7.05 18.86
C GLY A 97 6.88 7.40 20.30
N ALA A 98 7.83 8.04 21.00
CA ALA A 98 7.56 8.70 22.28
C ALA A 98 6.23 9.45 22.17
N ALA A 99 5.31 9.19 23.10
CA ALA A 99 3.94 9.68 23.07
C ALA A 99 3.91 11.14 22.64
N ARG A 100 3.69 11.40 21.34
CA ARG A 100 3.53 12.76 20.86
C ARG A 100 2.22 13.20 21.51
N GLY A 101 2.25 14.35 22.17
CA GLY A 101 1.10 14.82 22.94
C GLY A 101 -0.20 14.76 22.13
N PHE A 102 -1.32 14.70 22.82
CA PHE A 102 -2.67 14.60 22.25
C PHE A 102 -2.97 15.68 21.15
N THR A 103 -2.22 16.78 21.14
CA THR A 103 -2.34 17.86 20.14
C THR A 103 -1.45 17.69 18.90
N SER A 104 -0.59 16.69 18.87
CA SER A 104 0.36 16.51 17.77
C SER A 104 -0.35 16.13 16.47
N ARG A 105 -0.17 16.97 15.44
CA ARG A 105 -0.62 16.68 14.09
C ARG A 105 0.52 16.05 13.31
N SER A 106 0.22 15.03 12.50
CA SER A 106 1.17 14.37 11.63
C SER A 106 0.52 14.04 10.31
N MET A 107 1.31 13.98 9.24
CA MET A 107 0.83 13.75 7.89
C MET A 107 1.36 12.43 7.35
N CYS A 108 0.49 11.64 6.73
CA CYS A 108 0.85 10.39 6.07
C CYS A 108 1.63 10.67 4.78
N SER A 109 2.77 10.01 4.59
CA SER A 109 3.61 10.14 3.39
C SER A 109 3.02 9.50 2.13
N LEU A 110 1.96 8.67 2.25
CA LEU A 110 1.32 8.04 1.08
C LEU A 110 0.15 8.89 0.55
N CYS A 111 -0.84 9.16 1.41
CA CYS A 111 -2.08 9.84 1.03
C CYS A 111 -2.10 11.34 1.33
N LEU A 112 -1.14 11.86 2.10
CA LEU A 112 -1.11 13.24 2.62
C LEU A 112 -2.26 13.60 3.58
N THR A 113 -3.06 12.62 4.02
CA THR A 113 -4.05 12.82 5.07
C THR A 113 -3.34 13.20 6.37
N THR A 114 -3.81 14.27 7.00
CA THR A 114 -3.35 14.67 8.33
C THR A 114 -4.16 13.94 9.40
N HIS A 115 -3.50 13.55 10.48
CA HIS A 115 -4.12 12.94 11.65
C HIS A 115 -3.62 13.63 12.92
N THR A 116 -4.44 13.59 13.96
CA THR A 116 -4.04 13.88 15.34
C THR A 116 -3.89 12.55 16.11
N ASN A 117 -3.53 12.62 17.39
CA ASN A 117 -3.62 11.47 18.31
C ASN A 117 -2.92 10.18 17.85
N GLY A 118 -1.77 10.32 17.19
CA GLY A 118 -1.01 9.15 16.74
C GLY A 118 -1.62 8.40 15.55
N GLY A 119 -2.56 9.02 14.81
CA GLY A 119 -3.12 8.44 13.58
C GLY A 119 -2.11 8.30 12.43
N VAL A 120 -0.87 8.79 12.61
CA VAL A 120 0.28 8.49 11.75
C VAL A 120 1.42 7.92 12.59
N ALA A 121 1.97 6.79 12.16
CA ALA A 121 3.08 6.12 12.81
C ALA A 121 4.29 6.02 11.88
N LEU A 122 5.51 6.10 12.44
CA LEU A 122 6.70 5.70 11.71
C LEU A 122 6.68 4.18 11.58
N MET A 123 6.70 3.70 10.34
CA MET A 123 6.79 2.27 10.03
C MET A 123 8.03 2.01 9.20
N THR A 124 8.77 0.95 9.53
CA THR A 124 10.00 0.57 8.83
C THR A 124 9.88 -0.80 8.19
N ALA A 125 10.36 -0.92 6.96
CA ALA A 125 10.54 -2.19 6.26
C ALA A 125 12.01 -2.56 6.25
N ARG A 126 12.35 -3.81 6.56
CA ARG A 126 13.67 -4.36 6.25
C ARG A 126 13.85 -4.35 4.73
N ARG A 127 15.02 -3.89 4.24
CA ARG A 127 15.39 -4.05 2.82
C ARG A 127 15.49 -5.52 2.44
N THR A 128 15.38 -5.85 1.16
CA THR A 128 15.64 -7.21 0.69
C THR A 128 17.15 -7.47 0.56
N GLY A 129 17.52 -8.73 0.32
CA GLY A 129 18.89 -9.12 -0.01
C GLY A 129 19.91 -8.88 1.10
N GLU A 130 21.16 -8.59 0.69
CA GLU A 130 22.29 -8.42 1.61
C GLU A 130 22.11 -7.21 2.54
N ALA A 131 21.64 -6.08 2.00
CA ALA A 131 21.36 -4.90 2.80
C ALA A 131 20.39 -5.21 3.95
N GLY A 132 19.34 -6.00 3.67
CA GLY A 132 18.41 -6.46 4.70
C GLY A 132 19.03 -7.36 5.76
N ARG A 133 19.92 -8.28 5.35
CA ARG A 133 20.65 -9.17 6.28
C ARG A 133 21.58 -8.40 7.21
N GLN A 134 22.12 -7.28 6.74
CA GLN A 134 22.92 -6.34 7.54
C GLN A 134 22.07 -5.41 8.42
N GLY A 135 20.74 -5.57 8.42
CA GLY A 135 19.83 -4.79 9.26
C GLY A 135 19.38 -3.45 8.65
N ASN A 136 19.68 -3.17 7.39
CA ASN A 136 19.24 -1.94 6.75
C ASN A 136 17.71 -1.92 6.57
N THR A 137 17.11 -0.79 6.95
CA THR A 137 15.66 -0.56 6.85
C THR A 137 15.36 0.72 6.08
N VAL A 138 14.13 0.84 5.58
CA VAL A 138 13.57 2.06 5.00
C VAL A 138 12.30 2.41 5.75
N GLY A 139 12.16 3.67 6.16
CA GLY A 139 11.07 4.15 7.01
C GLY A 139 10.18 5.16 6.31
N HIS A 140 8.87 5.08 6.56
CA HIS A 140 7.89 6.05 6.12
C HIS A 140 6.90 6.36 7.26
N TYR A 141 6.38 7.59 7.28
CA TYR A 141 5.28 7.96 8.17
C TYR A 141 3.96 7.59 7.50
N LEU A 142 3.26 6.58 8.03
CA LEU A 142 2.07 6.01 7.42
C LEU A 142 0.86 6.18 8.33
N CYS A 143 -0.35 6.24 7.75
CA CYS A 143 -1.58 6.10 8.54
C CYS A 143 -1.46 4.86 9.43
N ALA A 144 -1.75 5.00 10.73
CA ALA A 144 -1.50 3.95 11.72
C ALA A 144 -2.33 2.67 11.46
N ASP A 145 -3.46 2.83 10.79
CA ASP A 145 -4.37 1.77 10.35
C ASP A 145 -4.17 1.34 8.89
N LEU A 146 -3.25 1.99 8.16
CA LEU A 146 -2.96 1.78 6.74
C LEU A 146 -4.19 1.92 5.81
N ALA A 147 -5.22 2.65 6.22
CA ALA A 147 -6.46 2.84 5.44
C ALA A 147 -6.39 3.99 4.41
N CYS A 148 -5.19 4.30 3.90
CA CYS A 148 -4.91 5.44 3.02
C CYS A 148 -5.89 5.56 1.83
N SER A 149 -6.19 4.44 1.18
CA SER A 149 -7.10 4.40 0.03
C SER A 149 -8.54 4.80 0.36
N LEU A 150 -8.99 4.52 1.59
CA LEU A 150 -10.31 4.93 2.08
C LEU A 150 -10.33 6.41 2.43
N TYR A 151 -9.24 6.96 2.99
CA TYR A 151 -9.14 8.38 3.31
C TYR A 151 -9.17 9.26 2.05
N VAL A 152 -8.41 8.92 1.00
CA VAL A 152 -8.38 9.72 -0.25
C VAL A 152 -9.70 9.68 -1.02
N ARG A 153 -10.51 8.63 -0.82
CA ARG A 153 -11.85 8.48 -1.40
C ARG A 153 -12.98 9.02 -0.51
N GLY A 154 -12.66 9.56 0.67
CA GLY A 154 -13.68 10.02 1.63
C GLY A 154 -14.56 8.91 2.20
N ARG A 155 -14.14 7.64 2.10
CA ARG A 155 -14.84 6.48 2.67
C ARG A 155 -14.56 6.27 4.16
N LYS A 156 -13.56 6.98 4.69
CA LYS A 156 -13.18 6.99 6.09
C LYS A 156 -12.77 8.40 6.51
N GLU A 157 -13.19 8.80 7.70
CA GLU A 157 -12.82 10.09 8.29
C GLU A 157 -11.60 9.94 9.19
N ALA A 158 -10.74 10.97 9.22
CA ALA A 158 -9.61 11.07 10.12
C ALA A 158 -9.96 12.04 11.28
N PRO A 159 -10.39 11.55 12.46
CA PRO A 159 -10.87 12.42 13.53
C PRO A 159 -9.82 13.46 13.96
N GLY A 160 -10.22 14.74 14.05
CA GLY A 160 -9.31 15.87 14.35
C GLY A 160 -8.26 16.18 13.27
N GLY A 161 -8.19 15.34 12.24
CA GLY A 161 -7.37 15.48 11.06
C GLY A 161 -8.24 15.78 9.83
N GLY A 162 -7.78 15.31 8.68
CA GLY A 162 -8.49 15.45 7.43
C GLY A 162 -7.57 15.50 6.22
N PRO A 163 -8.15 15.40 5.01
CA PRO A 163 -7.42 15.71 3.79
C PRO A 163 -6.91 17.15 3.86
N ILE A 164 -5.76 17.39 3.23
CA ILE A 164 -5.32 18.75 2.92
C ILE A 164 -6.21 19.33 1.81
N ASP A 165 -6.27 20.66 1.73
CA ASP A 165 -6.94 21.33 0.62
C ASP A 165 -6.07 21.17 -0.64
N GLU A 166 -6.62 20.50 -1.65
CA GLU A 166 -5.92 20.15 -2.89
C GLU A 166 -6.89 20.28 -4.05
N SER A 167 -6.41 20.82 -5.17
CA SER A 167 -7.15 20.87 -6.44
C SER A 167 -7.24 19.52 -7.16
N LEU A 168 -6.61 18.46 -6.62
CA LEU A 168 -6.60 17.13 -7.22
C LEU A 168 -7.95 16.43 -7.06
N THR A 169 -8.35 15.74 -8.12
CA THR A 169 -9.45 14.78 -8.12
C THR A 169 -9.13 13.56 -7.25
N VAL A 170 -10.15 12.77 -6.91
CA VAL A 170 -9.97 11.52 -6.15
C VAL A 170 -9.05 10.54 -6.89
N ASP A 171 -9.16 10.45 -8.23
CA ASP A 171 -8.34 9.54 -9.03
C ASP A 171 -6.87 9.97 -9.06
N GLU A 172 -6.58 11.28 -9.10
CA GLU A 172 -5.21 11.80 -9.00
C GLU A 172 -4.62 11.57 -7.60
N LYS A 173 -5.42 11.72 -6.54
CA LYS A 173 -5.01 11.38 -5.17
C LYS A 173 -4.73 9.88 -5.02
N ALA A 174 -5.56 9.03 -5.62
CA ALA A 174 -5.36 7.58 -5.65
C ALA A 174 -4.10 7.21 -6.47
N ALA A 175 -3.86 7.87 -7.60
CA ALA A 175 -2.65 7.71 -8.40
C ALA A 175 -1.39 8.08 -7.60
N ARG A 176 -1.43 9.16 -6.82
CA ARG A 176 -0.37 9.52 -5.87
C ARG A 176 -0.12 8.41 -4.85
N VAL A 177 -1.17 7.84 -4.25
CA VAL A 177 -1.03 6.74 -3.30
C VAL A 177 -0.30 5.56 -3.96
N ARG A 178 -0.72 5.14 -5.15
CA ARG A 178 -0.07 4.05 -5.90
C ARG A 178 1.39 4.36 -6.21
N ALA A 179 1.68 5.57 -6.70
CA ALA A 179 3.05 5.99 -7.01
C ALA A 179 3.95 5.99 -5.76
N ASN A 180 3.45 6.51 -4.63
CA ASN A 180 4.19 6.53 -3.37
C ASN A 180 4.42 5.12 -2.81
N VAL A 181 3.44 4.21 -2.95
CA VAL A 181 3.60 2.79 -2.58
C VAL A 181 4.64 2.12 -3.47
N ALA A 182 4.58 2.31 -4.79
CA ALA A 182 5.55 1.75 -5.73
C ALA A 182 6.98 2.25 -5.41
N ALA A 183 7.15 3.55 -5.15
CA ALA A 183 8.43 4.12 -4.74
C ALA A 183 8.93 3.56 -3.40
N PHE A 184 8.02 3.28 -2.45
CA PHE A 184 8.38 2.64 -1.19
C PHE A 184 8.86 1.20 -1.41
N LEU A 185 8.16 0.43 -2.25
CA LEU A 185 8.54 -0.94 -2.62
C LEU A 185 9.90 -0.96 -3.33
N ALA A 186 10.15 -0.05 -4.28
CA ALA A 186 11.44 0.09 -4.96
C ALA A 186 12.60 0.34 -3.97
N LYS A 187 12.37 1.20 -2.96
CA LYS A 187 13.36 1.43 -1.88
C LYS A 187 13.61 0.19 -1.04
N VAL A 188 12.58 -0.62 -0.77
CA VAL A 188 12.71 -1.89 -0.04
C VAL A 188 13.52 -2.91 -0.85
N THR A 189 13.26 -3.02 -2.15
CA THR A 189 13.96 -3.96 -3.05
C THR A 189 15.35 -3.50 -3.45
N GLY A 190 15.67 -2.21 -3.26
CA GLY A 190 16.93 -1.63 -3.72
C GLY A 190 16.96 -1.38 -5.22
N ALA A 191 15.81 -1.39 -5.90
CA ALA A 191 15.71 -0.95 -7.27
C ALA A 191 15.97 0.56 -7.34
N SER A 192 16.91 0.99 -8.17
CA SER A 192 17.09 2.40 -8.50
C SER A 192 15.85 2.88 -9.27
N THR A 193 15.15 3.86 -8.72
CA THR A 193 14.01 4.54 -9.36
C THR A 193 14.44 5.27 -10.62
#